data_AF-A0A2T7PZV9-F1
#
_entry.id   AF-A0A2T7PZV9-F1
#
_cell.length_a   1.000
_cell.length_b   1.000
_cell.length_c   1.000
_cell.angle_alpha   90.00
_cell.angle_beta   90.00
_cell.angle_gamma   90.00
#
_symmetry.space_group_name_H-M   'P 1'
#
loop_
_entity.id
_entity.type
_entity.pdbx_description
1 polymer ?
#
loop_
_entity_poly.entity_id
_entity_poly.type
_entity_poly.pdbx_seq_one_letter_code
_entity_poly.pdbx_strand_id
1 'polypeptide(L)'
;MLQPFLGLVPKISENFDDVDESPHLSIRQTCDPKWTTLDPRHTMCLTDVGVAVPLDAATKAALVQQHNDLRSQVEPLAADMQEMAWDEDLSIVSEKWAMQCVVGHDNFTARQVPSLPRVMIGQNGGFGYSTFADAVQAWFDERKDFLYGKGSTGGVVGHYTQINVSGRIQRLYHSAGPSLLSSDVKQPVSSHPIN
;
A
#
# COMPACT_ATOMS: atom_id res chain seq x y z
N MET A 1 -7.12 1.57 -11.40
CA MET A 1 -6.78 2.53 -10.33
C MET A 1 -5.97 1.77 -9.31
N LEU A 2 -4.67 2.08 -9.15
CA LEU A 2 -3.77 1.40 -8.22
C LEU A 2 -3.84 2.07 -6.85
N GLN A 3 -4.09 1.31 -5.79
CA GLN A 3 -3.83 1.74 -4.42
C GLN A 3 -2.39 1.35 -4.06
N PRO A 4 -1.55 2.28 -3.54
CA PRO A 4 -0.22 1.92 -3.05
C PRO A 4 -0.39 0.99 -1.85
N PHE A 5 0.33 -0.13 -1.87
CA PHE A 5 0.20 -1.16 -0.86
C PHE A 5 1.55 -1.51 -0.28
N LEU A 6 1.60 -1.47 1.05
CA LEU A 6 2.79 -1.72 1.85
C LEU A 6 2.89 -3.21 2.17
N GLY A 7 3.71 -3.97 1.44
CA GLY A 7 4.10 -5.34 1.78
C GLY A 7 5.56 -5.39 2.21
N LEU A 8 5.86 -5.38 3.51
CA LEU A 8 7.24 -5.46 3.99
C LEU A 8 7.46 -6.73 4.81
N VAL A 9 8.50 -7.48 4.45
CA VAL A 9 8.85 -8.78 5.04
C VAL A 9 9.75 -8.56 6.26
N PRO A 10 9.42 -9.08 7.46
CA PRO A 10 10.32 -8.99 8.60
C PRO A 10 11.61 -9.79 8.37
N LYS A 11 12.70 -9.36 9.04
CA LYS A 11 14.02 -10.02 9.02
C LYS A 11 13.89 -11.53 9.30
N ILE A 12 14.37 -12.35 8.38
CA ILE A 12 14.52 -13.80 8.54
C ILE A 12 15.77 -14.04 9.38
N SER A 13 15.67 -14.88 10.41
CA SER A 13 16.84 -15.36 11.17
C SER A 13 17.78 -16.14 10.26
N GLU A 14 19.07 -15.83 10.36
CA GLU A 14 20.18 -16.39 9.60
C GLU A 14 20.05 -17.91 9.37
N ASN A 15 19.98 -18.32 8.10
CA ASN A 15 20.44 -19.58 7.49
C ASN A 15 19.85 -19.67 6.07
N PHE A 16 20.57 -19.15 5.08
CA PHE A 16 20.11 -19.03 3.70
C PHE A 16 21.15 -19.61 2.74
N ASP A 17 21.40 -20.92 2.85
CA ASP A 17 22.35 -21.62 1.97
C ASP A 17 21.71 -22.59 0.98
N ASP A 18 20.37 -22.74 0.92
CA ASP A 18 19.73 -23.64 -0.06
C ASP A 18 18.31 -23.17 -0.46
N VAL A 19 18.18 -22.36 -1.54
CA VAL A 19 16.88 -22.21 -2.25
C VAL A 19 17.09 -22.04 -3.76
N ASP A 20 17.45 -23.14 -4.41
CA ASP A 20 17.09 -23.41 -5.80
C ASP A 20 15.83 -24.29 -5.77
N GLU A 21 14.68 -23.68 -6.06
CA GLU A 21 13.38 -24.22 -6.54
C GLU A 21 12.35 -23.12 -6.25
N SER A 22 11.49 -22.79 -7.22
CA SER A 22 10.41 -21.81 -7.01
C SER A 22 9.64 -22.18 -5.74
N PRO A 23 9.57 -21.30 -4.71
CA PRO A 23 8.95 -21.71 -3.45
C PRO A 23 7.49 -22.05 -3.72
N HIS A 24 7.15 -23.34 -3.61
CA HIS A 24 5.82 -23.84 -3.83
C HIS A 24 4.89 -23.32 -2.73
N LEU A 25 4.31 -22.14 -2.99
CA LEU A 25 3.25 -21.57 -2.19
C LEU A 25 2.14 -22.60 -1.97
N SER A 26 1.97 -23.01 -0.71
CA SER A 26 1.00 -24.03 -0.32
C SER A 26 -0.33 -23.38 0.04
N ILE A 27 -1.42 -23.88 -0.53
CA ILE A 27 -2.78 -23.40 -0.25
C ILE A 27 -3.38 -24.22 0.90
N ARG A 28 -4.03 -23.55 1.85
CA ARG A 28 -4.75 -24.19 2.96
C ARG A 28 -5.89 -25.04 2.43
N GLN A 29 -6.16 -26.17 3.10
CA GLN A 29 -7.31 -27.03 2.77
C GLN A 29 -8.65 -26.31 2.94
N THR A 30 -8.72 -25.39 3.92
CA THR A 30 -9.89 -24.55 4.17
C THR A 30 -9.49 -23.09 4.17
N CYS A 31 -10.34 -22.26 3.58
CA CYS A 31 -10.17 -20.81 3.55
C CYS A 31 -11.55 -20.14 3.65
N ASP A 32 -11.60 -18.96 4.25
CA ASP A 32 -12.84 -18.18 4.35
C ASP A 32 -13.39 -17.87 2.94
N PRO A 33 -14.67 -18.20 2.66
CA PRO A 33 -15.31 -17.96 1.36
C PRO A 33 -15.18 -16.52 0.85
N LYS A 34 -15.04 -15.53 1.74
CA LYS A 34 -14.87 -14.13 1.33
C LYS A 34 -13.60 -13.90 0.52
N TRP A 35 -12.56 -14.71 0.73
CA TRP A 35 -11.31 -14.64 -0.02
C TRP A 35 -11.34 -15.54 -1.26
N THR A 36 -11.87 -16.76 -1.13
CA THR A 36 -11.92 -17.70 -2.26
C THR A 36 -12.87 -17.26 -3.37
N THR A 37 -13.87 -16.42 -3.04
CA THR A 37 -14.75 -15.78 -4.02
C THR A 37 -14.02 -14.71 -4.86
N LEU A 38 -12.98 -14.08 -4.31
CA LEU A 38 -12.14 -13.11 -5.05
C LEU A 38 -11.11 -13.83 -5.91
N ASP A 39 -10.44 -14.84 -5.34
CA ASP A 39 -9.48 -15.71 -6.02
C ASP A 39 -9.41 -17.07 -5.32
N PRO A 40 -9.55 -18.22 -6.01
CA PRO A 40 -9.45 -19.54 -5.39
C PRO A 40 -8.07 -19.84 -4.79
N ARG A 41 -7.03 -19.09 -5.18
CA ARG A 41 -5.66 -19.12 -4.68
C ARG A 41 -5.27 -17.79 -4.00
N HIS A 42 -6.24 -17.12 -3.38
CA HIS A 42 -6.03 -15.85 -2.69
C HIS A 42 -4.88 -15.91 -1.66
N THR A 43 -4.16 -14.80 -1.45
CA THR A 43 -3.04 -14.70 -0.50
C THR A 43 -3.46 -15.09 0.92
N MET A 44 -4.66 -14.69 1.33
CA MET A 44 -5.26 -15.08 2.62
C MET A 44 -5.55 -16.58 2.77
N CYS A 45 -5.46 -17.35 1.69
CA CYS A 45 -5.63 -18.80 1.69
C CYS A 45 -4.30 -19.56 1.69
N LEU A 46 -3.16 -18.88 1.75
CA LEU A 46 -1.85 -19.50 1.82
C LEU A 46 -1.55 -20.04 3.22
N THR A 47 -0.82 -21.15 3.28
CA THR A 47 -0.27 -21.70 4.53
C THR A 47 0.95 -20.88 4.93
N ASP A 48 0.91 -20.26 6.10
CA ASP A 48 1.97 -19.39 6.58
C ASP A 48 3.24 -20.20 6.88
N VAL A 49 4.41 -19.69 6.45
CA VAL A 49 5.73 -20.31 6.75
C VAL A 49 6.61 -19.42 7.63
N GLY A 50 6.26 -18.14 7.78
CA GLY A 50 6.90 -17.17 8.64
C GLY A 50 5.99 -16.70 9.78
N VAL A 51 6.53 -15.80 10.61
CA VAL A 51 5.81 -15.16 11.72
C VAL A 51 5.74 -13.66 11.45
N ALA A 52 4.53 -13.11 11.49
CA ALA A 52 4.34 -11.67 11.38
C ALA A 52 4.85 -10.95 12.63
N VAL A 53 5.47 -9.78 12.42
CA VAL A 53 5.76 -8.83 13.49
C VAL A 53 4.62 -7.81 13.52
N PRO A 54 3.82 -7.76 14.60
CA PRO A 54 2.70 -6.81 14.68
C PRO A 54 3.19 -5.37 14.63
N LEU A 55 2.52 -4.54 13.85
CA LEU A 55 2.75 -3.09 13.82
C LEU A 55 1.81 -2.41 14.82
N ASP A 56 2.38 -1.64 15.75
CA ASP A 56 1.58 -0.81 16.64
C ASP A 56 1.00 0.41 15.90
N ALA A 57 0.04 1.09 16.55
CA ALA A 57 -0.65 2.22 15.94
C ALA A 57 0.30 3.39 15.59
N ALA A 58 1.35 3.59 16.41
CA ALA A 58 2.35 4.62 16.18
C ALA A 58 3.18 4.34 14.93
N THR A 59 3.60 3.09 14.72
CA THR A 59 4.35 2.65 13.55
C THR A 59 3.51 2.78 12.28
N LYS A 60 2.24 2.34 12.32
CA LYS A 60 1.30 2.51 11.21
C LYS A 60 1.13 3.98 10.83
N ALA A 61 0.91 4.86 11.81
CA ALA A 61 0.76 6.28 11.59
C ALA A 61 2.04 6.93 11.02
N ALA A 62 3.21 6.57 11.56
CA ALA A 62 4.50 7.07 11.08
C ALA A 62 4.76 6.67 9.61
N LEU A 63 4.39 5.46 9.22
CA LEU A 63 4.54 5.00 7.85
C LEU A 63 3.63 5.76 6.88
N VAL A 64 2.36 5.98 7.25
CA VAL A 64 1.45 6.81 6.45
C VAL A 64 1.98 8.24 6.34
N GLN A 65 2.43 8.83 7.46
CA GLN A 65 2.99 10.18 7.48
C GLN A 65 4.19 10.28 6.52
N GLN A 66 5.13 9.34 6.59
CA GLN A 66 6.30 9.33 5.70
C GLN A 66 5.88 9.26 4.21
N HIS A 67 4.90 8.43 3.86
CA HIS A 67 4.39 8.39 2.47
C HIS A 67 3.81 9.74 2.06
N ASN A 68 3.00 10.37 2.90
CA ASN A 68 2.39 11.68 2.61
C ASN A 68 3.44 12.79 2.49
N ASP A 69 4.44 12.79 3.38
CA ASP A 69 5.56 13.74 3.34
C ASP A 69 6.34 13.60 2.02
N LEU A 70 6.65 12.37 1.60
CA LEU A 70 7.37 12.11 0.35
C LEU A 70 6.52 12.47 -0.89
N ARG A 71 5.22 12.15 -0.87
CA ARG A 71 4.26 12.53 -1.93
C ARG A 71 4.12 14.03 -2.11
N SER A 72 4.35 14.82 -1.05
CA SER A 72 4.37 16.28 -1.11
C SER A 72 5.62 16.87 -1.78
N GLN A 73 6.68 16.06 -1.97
CA GLN A 73 8.00 16.48 -2.48
C GLN A 73 8.24 16.07 -3.94
N VAL A 74 7.20 15.65 -4.65
CA VAL A 74 7.31 15.27 -6.07
C VAL A 74 7.62 16.47 -6.96
N GLU A 75 8.41 16.24 -8.00
CA GLU A 75 8.75 17.24 -9.01
C GLU A 75 8.45 16.65 -10.40
N PRO A 76 7.62 17.32 -11.24
CA PRO A 76 6.88 18.54 -10.94
C PRO A 76 5.81 18.34 -9.85
N LEU A 77 5.43 19.43 -9.19
CA LEU A 77 4.35 19.41 -8.18
C LEU A 77 3.06 18.85 -8.79
N ALA A 78 2.43 17.94 -8.05
CA ALA A 78 1.19 17.31 -8.46
C ALA A 78 -0.02 18.17 -8.08
N ALA A 79 -0.91 18.43 -9.04
CA ALA A 79 -2.09 19.27 -8.84
C ALA A 79 -3.23 18.57 -8.06
N ASP A 80 -3.23 17.23 -8.00
CA ASP A 80 -4.33 16.44 -7.43
C ASP A 80 -3.87 15.30 -6.50
N MET A 81 -2.64 15.38 -5.96
CA MET A 81 -2.09 14.34 -5.08
C MET A 81 -2.91 14.22 -3.79
N GLN A 82 -3.60 13.10 -3.62
CA GLN A 82 -4.42 12.84 -2.44
C GLN A 82 -3.55 12.40 -1.26
N GLU A 83 -4.00 12.72 -0.05
CA GLU A 83 -3.43 12.18 1.17
C GLU A 83 -3.76 10.68 1.31
N MET A 84 -2.78 9.88 1.69
CA MET A 84 -2.95 8.46 2.01
C MET A 84 -3.44 8.29 3.46
N ALA A 85 -4.21 7.24 3.67
CA ALA A 85 -4.61 6.76 4.99
C ALA A 85 -4.26 5.27 5.14
N TRP A 86 -4.09 4.80 6.38
CA TRP A 86 -3.92 3.38 6.65
C TRP A 86 -5.19 2.61 6.33
N ASP A 87 -5.04 1.41 5.77
CA ASP A 87 -6.15 0.51 5.48
C ASP A 87 -5.87 -0.86 6.08
N GLU A 88 -6.68 -1.26 7.07
CA GLU A 88 -6.44 -2.49 7.81
C GLU A 88 -6.64 -3.75 6.95
N ASP A 89 -7.62 -3.77 6.04
CA ASP A 89 -7.86 -4.92 5.16
C ASP A 89 -6.69 -5.14 4.22
N LEU A 90 -6.17 -4.05 3.64
CA LEU A 90 -4.93 -4.12 2.89
C LEU A 90 -3.82 -4.69 3.79
N SER A 91 -3.57 -4.08 4.95
CA SER A 91 -2.43 -4.48 5.80
C SER A 91 -2.41 -5.98 6.14
N ILE A 92 -3.58 -6.58 6.37
CA ILE A 92 -3.73 -8.00 6.67
C ILE A 92 -3.29 -8.87 5.50
N VAL A 93 -3.67 -8.52 4.26
CA VAL A 93 -3.25 -9.27 3.06
C VAL A 93 -1.74 -9.18 2.85
N SER A 94 -1.14 -8.03 3.18
CA SER A 94 0.29 -7.77 2.98
C SER A 94 1.12 -8.57 3.95
N GLU A 95 0.69 -8.57 5.22
CA GLU A 95 1.28 -9.38 6.25
C GLU A 95 1.23 -10.86 5.85
N LYS A 96 0.10 -11.34 5.29
CA LYS A 96 0.00 -12.73 4.83
C LYS A 96 0.93 -13.04 3.68
N TRP A 97 1.14 -12.12 2.74
CA TRP A 97 2.15 -12.28 1.70
C TRP A 97 3.57 -12.30 2.27
N ALA A 98 3.88 -11.40 3.21
CA ALA A 98 5.17 -11.34 3.87
C ALA A 98 5.51 -12.61 4.65
N MET A 99 4.51 -13.24 5.29
CA MET A 99 4.64 -14.52 5.99
C MET A 99 4.95 -15.70 5.06
N GLN A 100 4.97 -15.50 3.74
CA GLN A 100 5.42 -16.54 2.81
C GLN A 100 6.95 -16.58 2.68
N CYS A 101 7.66 -15.55 3.16
CA CYS A 101 9.12 -15.46 3.09
C CYS A 101 9.67 -15.63 1.66
N VAL A 102 8.90 -15.23 0.64
CA VAL A 102 9.29 -15.28 -0.76
C VAL A 102 9.59 -13.88 -1.30
N VAL A 103 10.67 -13.75 -2.07
CA VAL A 103 10.96 -12.49 -2.77
C VAL A 103 10.11 -12.41 -4.03
N GLY A 104 9.25 -11.41 -4.11
CA GLY A 104 8.41 -11.16 -5.28
C GLY A 104 7.02 -10.65 -4.93
N HIS A 105 6.14 -10.76 -5.91
CA HIS A 105 4.78 -10.25 -5.86
C HIS A 105 3.76 -11.37 -5.93
N ASP A 106 2.70 -11.30 -5.12
CA ASP A 106 1.50 -12.13 -5.33
C ASP A 106 0.75 -11.72 -6.61
N ASN A 107 -0.26 -12.49 -6.98
CA ASN A 107 -1.09 -12.14 -8.13
C ASN A 107 -2.00 -10.93 -7.80
N PHE A 108 -2.29 -10.07 -8.78
CA PHE A 108 -3.23 -8.97 -8.65
C PHE A 108 -4.62 -9.40 -8.14
N THR A 109 -5.10 -10.58 -8.53
CA THR A 109 -6.38 -11.11 -8.04
C THR A 109 -6.27 -11.67 -6.62
N ALA A 110 -5.11 -12.22 -6.26
CA ALA A 110 -4.83 -12.79 -4.94
C ALA A 110 -4.62 -11.74 -3.83
N ARG A 111 -4.41 -10.47 -4.19
CA ARG A 111 -4.28 -9.34 -3.26
C ARG A 111 -5.53 -8.45 -3.16
N GLN A 112 -6.66 -8.89 -3.70
CA GLN A 112 -7.91 -8.13 -3.60
C GLN A 112 -8.43 -8.10 -2.17
N VAL A 113 -9.16 -7.05 -1.79
CA VAL A 113 -9.86 -7.03 -0.50
C VAL A 113 -11.36 -6.84 -0.71
N PRO A 114 -12.23 -7.55 0.03
CA PRO A 114 -13.68 -7.42 -0.11
C PRO A 114 -14.20 -5.99 0.06
N SER A 115 -13.52 -5.16 0.86
CA SER A 115 -13.89 -3.76 1.07
C SER A 115 -13.55 -2.83 -0.11
N LEU A 116 -12.73 -3.28 -1.06
CA LEU A 116 -12.37 -2.54 -2.28
C LEU A 116 -12.71 -3.36 -3.53
N PRO A 117 -13.98 -3.71 -3.73
CA PRO A 117 -14.36 -4.52 -4.88
C PRO A 117 -14.00 -3.76 -6.17
N ARG A 118 -13.38 -4.48 -7.11
CA ARG A 118 -13.00 -3.96 -8.45
C ARG A 118 -11.92 -2.88 -8.45
N VAL A 119 -11.23 -2.67 -7.32
CA VAL A 119 -10.04 -1.83 -7.25
C VAL A 119 -8.83 -2.70 -7.52
N MET A 120 -7.95 -2.26 -8.42
CA MET A 120 -6.65 -2.90 -8.60
C MET A 120 -5.74 -2.45 -7.46
N ILE A 121 -5.22 -3.39 -6.68
CA ILE A 121 -4.32 -3.08 -5.58
C ILE A 121 -2.89 -3.24 -6.08
N GLY A 122 -2.06 -2.23 -5.86
CA GLY A 122 -0.63 -2.26 -6.16
C GLY A 122 0.13 -3.08 -5.13
N GLN A 123 1.45 -3.10 -5.21
CA GLN A 123 2.30 -3.66 -4.16
C GLN A 123 3.73 -3.16 -4.32
N ASN A 124 4.29 -2.63 -3.23
CA ASN A 124 5.74 -2.49 -3.07
C ASN A 124 6.24 -3.54 -2.08
N GLY A 125 7.37 -4.17 -2.43
CA GLY A 125 8.07 -5.16 -1.61
C GLY A 125 9.44 -4.65 -1.19
N GLY A 126 9.90 -5.01 0.01
CA GLY A 126 11.23 -4.64 0.49
C GLY A 126 11.86 -5.75 1.32
N PHE A 127 13.14 -6.00 1.08
CA PHE A 127 13.93 -7.08 1.68
C PHE A 127 15.30 -6.56 2.12
N GLY A 128 15.78 -6.99 3.28
CA GLY A 128 17.10 -6.62 3.79
C GLY A 128 17.22 -5.22 4.42
N TYR A 129 16.11 -4.48 4.55
CA TYR A 129 16.11 -3.18 5.24
C TYR A 129 16.11 -3.33 6.76
N SER A 130 16.71 -2.36 7.46
CA SER A 130 16.75 -2.35 8.93
C SER A 130 15.43 -1.90 9.53
N THR A 131 14.72 -0.98 8.87
CA THR A 131 13.43 -0.47 9.30
C THR A 131 12.46 -0.35 8.11
N PHE A 132 11.16 -0.26 8.42
CA PHE A 132 10.14 0.06 7.40
C PHE A 132 10.38 1.43 6.75
N ALA A 133 10.90 2.40 7.52
CA ALA A 133 11.18 3.74 7.02
C ALA A 133 12.31 3.77 5.99
N ASP A 134 13.35 2.95 6.18
CA ASP A 134 14.44 2.80 5.22
C ASP A 134 13.95 2.24 3.90
N ALA A 135 13.04 1.26 3.94
CA ALA A 135 12.45 0.67 2.74
C ALA A 135 11.61 1.69 1.96
N VAL A 136 10.75 2.44 2.65
CA VAL A 136 9.92 3.49 2.04
C VAL A 136 10.78 4.58 1.41
N GLN A 137 11.87 4.98 2.09
CA GLN A 137 12.81 5.95 1.52
C GLN A 137 13.50 5.39 0.27
N ALA A 138 14.00 4.15 0.32
CA ALA A 138 14.65 3.52 -0.82
C ALA A 138 13.73 3.39 -2.04
N TRP A 139 12.45 3.08 -1.82
CA TRP A 139 11.44 3.08 -2.87
C TRP A 139 11.23 4.46 -3.48
N PHE A 140 11.24 5.52 -2.67
CA PHE A 140 11.10 6.89 -3.17
C PHE A 140 12.37 7.36 -3.90
N ASP A 141 13.55 6.94 -3.46
CA ASP A 141 14.84 7.33 -4.03
C ASP A 141 15.06 6.79 -5.45
N GLU A 142 14.25 5.83 -5.91
CA GLU A 142 14.14 5.47 -7.33
C GLU A 142 13.79 6.67 -8.23
N ARG A 143 13.29 7.78 -7.66
CA ARG A 143 13.07 9.06 -8.37
C ARG A 143 14.29 9.55 -9.14
N LYS A 144 15.49 9.19 -8.71
CA LYS A 144 16.75 9.59 -9.38
C LYS A 144 16.83 9.09 -10.83
N ASP A 145 16.12 7.99 -11.13
CA ASP A 145 16.08 7.34 -12.43
C ASP A 145 14.72 7.55 -13.13
N PHE A 146 13.88 8.47 -12.64
CA PHE A 146 12.57 8.77 -13.19
C PHE A 146 12.51 10.17 -13.79
N LEU A 147 11.94 10.28 -14.99
CA LEU A 147 11.60 11.56 -15.60
C LEU A 147 10.09 11.63 -15.88
N TYR A 148 9.42 12.63 -15.31
CA TYR A 148 8.00 12.86 -15.52
C TYR A 148 7.66 13.00 -17.01
N GLY A 149 6.58 12.36 -17.45
CA GLY A 149 6.19 12.30 -18.86
C GLY A 149 6.98 11.33 -19.75
N LYS A 150 8.09 10.76 -19.24
CA LYS A 150 8.91 9.78 -19.97
C LYS A 150 8.98 8.41 -19.29
N GLY A 151 8.99 8.37 -17.95
CA GLY A 151 9.19 7.15 -17.17
C GLY A 151 10.66 6.94 -16.81
N SER A 152 11.10 5.68 -16.81
CA SER A 152 12.48 5.32 -16.46
C SER A 152 13.51 5.94 -17.41
N THR A 153 14.62 6.41 -16.86
CA THR A 153 15.82 6.88 -17.57
C THR A 153 16.97 5.88 -17.53
N GLY A 154 16.72 4.62 -17.18
CA GLY A 154 17.72 3.55 -17.16
C GLY A 154 17.74 2.71 -15.88
N GLY A 155 16.91 3.04 -14.89
CA GLY A 155 16.80 2.31 -13.61
C GLY A 155 15.41 1.75 -13.34
N VAL A 156 15.25 1.11 -12.17
CA VAL A 156 13.95 0.68 -11.65
C VAL A 156 13.24 1.90 -11.05
N VAL A 157 11.98 2.10 -11.42
CA VAL A 157 11.15 3.24 -10.96
C VAL A 157 9.76 2.81 -10.49
N GLY A 158 9.53 1.49 -10.41
CA GLY A 158 8.22 0.93 -10.10
C GLY A 158 7.74 1.28 -8.71
N HIS A 159 8.63 1.24 -7.71
CA HIS A 159 8.27 1.56 -6.34
C HIS A 159 8.02 3.07 -6.19
N TYR A 160 8.85 3.92 -6.79
CA TYR A 160 8.64 5.37 -6.77
C TYR A 160 7.34 5.78 -7.45
N THR A 161 7.07 5.24 -8.64
CA THR A 161 5.81 5.55 -9.36
C THR A 161 4.60 5.06 -8.57
N GLN A 162 4.70 3.94 -7.85
CA GLN A 162 3.64 3.46 -6.97
C GLN A 162 3.40 4.37 -5.76
N ILE A 163 4.46 4.90 -5.11
CA ILE A 163 4.33 5.85 -4.00
C ILE A 163 3.53 7.08 -4.43
N ASN A 164 3.66 7.51 -5.68
CA ASN A 164 3.12 8.78 -6.19
C ASN A 164 1.85 8.61 -7.05
N VAL A 165 1.14 7.49 -6.94
CA VAL A 165 -0.14 7.32 -7.65
C VAL A 165 -1.16 8.31 -7.09
N SER A 166 -1.76 9.11 -7.98
CA SER A 166 -2.97 9.88 -7.69
C SER A 166 -4.19 8.99 -7.95
N GLY A 167 -4.70 8.36 -6.89
CA GLY A 167 -5.90 7.51 -6.94
C GLY A 167 -7.16 8.31 -6.61
N ARG A 168 -8.20 8.23 -7.45
CA ARG A 168 -9.55 8.77 -7.17
C ARG A 168 -10.40 7.86 -6.28
N ILE A 169 -9.84 7.27 -5.24
CA ILE A 169 -10.64 6.62 -4.18
C ILE A 169 -10.16 7.17 -2.85
N GLN A 170 -10.79 8.26 -2.46
CA GLN A 170 -10.81 8.75 -1.10
C GLN A 170 -11.78 7.83 -0.37
N ARG A 171 -11.28 6.87 0.41
CA ARG A 171 -12.12 6.29 1.45
C ARG A 171 -12.35 7.40 2.48
N LEU A 172 -13.42 8.16 2.26
CA LEU A 172 -14.04 9.03 3.26
C LEU A 172 -14.55 8.16 4.42
N TYR A 173 -13.65 7.62 5.23
CA TYR A 173 -14.00 7.11 6.55
C TYR A 173 -13.52 8.13 7.57
N HIS A 174 -14.34 9.17 7.75
CA HIS A 174 -14.43 9.85 9.03
C HIS A 174 -14.92 8.82 10.06
N SER A 175 -14.02 8.09 10.70
CA SER A 175 -14.33 7.36 11.92
C SER A 175 -13.62 8.02 13.10
N ALA A 176 -14.36 8.94 13.73
CA ALA A 176 -14.32 9.31 15.15
C ALA A 176 -12.98 9.80 15.75
N GLY A 177 -12.82 11.13 15.80
CA GLY A 177 -12.12 11.86 16.85
C GLY A 177 -13.03 13.00 17.37
N PRO A 178 -12.98 13.39 18.65
CA PRO A 178 -14.03 14.17 19.29
C PRO A 178 -14.09 15.60 18.77
N SER A 179 -15.33 16.04 18.51
CA SER A 179 -15.82 17.40 18.35
C SER A 179 -14.83 18.51 18.76
N LEU A 180 -14.35 19.26 17.76
CA LEU A 180 -14.11 20.69 17.90
C LEU A 180 -14.83 21.40 16.76
N LEU A 181 -16.10 21.72 17.02
CA LEU A 181 -16.80 22.78 16.29
C LEU A 181 -16.04 24.09 16.50
N SER A 182 -15.50 24.64 15.42
CA SER A 182 -15.08 26.03 15.37
C SER A 182 -15.64 26.70 14.12
N SER A 183 -16.64 27.54 14.38
CA SER A 183 -17.00 28.79 13.70
C SER A 183 -17.08 28.86 12.16
N ASP A 184 -18.32 29.04 11.71
CA ASP A 184 -18.77 30.08 10.78
C ASP A 184 -17.90 30.42 9.56
N VAL A 185 -18.25 29.84 8.41
CA VAL A 185 -18.11 30.53 7.11
C VAL A 185 -19.46 30.48 6.40
N LYS A 186 -20.21 31.59 6.49
CA LYS A 186 -21.36 31.87 5.61
C LYS A 186 -20.85 31.98 4.17
N GLN A 187 -21.39 31.16 3.27
CA GLN A 187 -21.28 31.40 1.83
C GLN A 187 -22.12 32.61 1.40
N PRO A 188 -21.66 33.45 0.47
CA PRO A 188 -22.48 34.51 -0.10
C PRO A 188 -23.46 33.91 -1.13
N VAL A 189 -24.74 34.21 -0.95
CA VAL A 189 -25.81 33.88 -1.89
C VAL A 189 -25.79 34.91 -3.02
N SER A 190 -25.53 34.48 -4.27
CA SER A 190 -25.69 35.35 -5.44
C SER A 190 -27.16 35.37 -5.86
N SER A 191 -27.82 36.52 -5.74
CA SER A 191 -29.14 36.77 -6.35
C SER A 191 -28.95 37.33 -7.77
N HIS A 192 -29.42 36.58 -8.77
CA HIS A 192 -29.76 37.15 -10.08
C HIS A 192 -31.24 37.55 -10.08
N PRO A 193 -31.61 38.75 -10.56
CA PRO A 193 -33.01 39.09 -10.80
C PRO A 193 -33.42 38.63 -12.21
N ILE A 194 -34.59 37.99 -12.32
CA ILE A 194 -35.34 37.82 -13.57
C ILE A 194 -36.74 38.39 -13.32
N ASN A 195 -37.04 39.48 -14.04
CA ASN A 195 -38.31 40.20 -14.24
C ASN A 195 -39.18 40.55 -13.02
#